data_AF-A0AAU9XSF0-F1
#
_entry.id   AF-A0AAU9XSF0-F1
#
_cell.length_a   1.000
_cell.length_b   1.000
_cell.length_c   1.000
_cell.angle_alpha   90.00
_cell.angle_beta   90.00
_cell.angle_gamma   90.00
#
_symmetry.space_group_name_H-M   'P 1'
#
loop_
_entity.id
_entity.type
_entity.pdbx_description
1 polymer ?
#
loop_
_entity_poly.entity_id
_entity_poly.type
_entity_poly.pdbx_seq_one_letter_code
_entity_poly.pdbx_strand_id
1 'polypeptide(L)'
;MIFSRFDSSDVDECSADVNICGSNANCINTNGSYYCSCHSSFTRSGKECVDIDECTAGVHICLRGTATCINTIGSYNCTCNLGYVGDGRTSCYVQSAECQNPASLTEANRKETFTGVLLCDNSLGPNWFRFQGAAGNKMAATCVPTYRCGTHATGWLNGVHPTVSEGIVTRQVCFNWSGGCCVWSINIQVRNCNGYFVYYISGTPPVHPCHLRYYGAG
;
A
#
# COMPACT_ATOMS: atom_id res chain seq x y z
N MET A 1 -7.87 -56.41 57.75
CA MET A 1 -8.30 -55.02 57.54
C MET A 1 -7.61 -54.49 56.30
N ILE A 2 -8.42 -53.98 55.38
CA ILE A 2 -8.09 -53.36 54.10
C ILE A 2 -7.32 -52.06 54.36
N PHE A 3 -6.31 -51.75 53.53
CA PHE A 3 -6.12 -50.45 52.87
C PHE A 3 -5.11 -50.67 51.74
N SER A 4 -5.60 -51.14 50.60
CA SER A 4 -4.95 -50.89 49.32
C SER A 4 -4.79 -49.37 49.18
N ARG A 5 -3.55 -48.86 49.26
CA ARG A 5 -3.27 -47.48 48.87
C ARG A 5 -3.63 -47.37 47.40
N PHE A 6 -4.76 -46.72 47.12
CA PHE A 6 -5.04 -46.14 45.82
C PHE A 6 -3.83 -45.27 45.50
N ASP A 7 -3.04 -45.66 44.51
CA ASP A 7 -2.12 -44.72 43.88
C ASP A 7 -3.03 -43.75 43.13
N SER A 8 -3.43 -42.67 43.81
CA SER A 8 -4.28 -41.64 43.23
C SER A 8 -3.39 -40.81 42.33
N SER A 9 -3.06 -41.36 41.16
CA SER A 9 -2.51 -40.57 40.08
C SER A 9 -3.49 -39.44 39.80
N ASP A 10 -2.99 -38.21 39.87
CA ASP A 10 -3.73 -37.02 39.52
C ASP A 10 -4.39 -37.17 38.14
N VAL A 11 -5.64 -36.71 38.03
CA VAL A 11 -6.36 -36.71 36.75
C VAL A 11 -5.98 -35.43 36.02
N ASP A 12 -5.32 -35.54 34.87
CA ASP A 12 -5.05 -34.38 34.03
C ASP A 12 -6.35 -33.88 33.37
N GLU A 13 -6.99 -32.89 33.97
CA GLU A 13 -8.26 -32.36 33.45
C GLU A 13 -8.08 -31.65 32.10
N CYS A 14 -6.89 -31.11 31.82
CA CYS A 14 -6.59 -30.48 30.53
C CYS A 14 -6.53 -31.48 29.38
N SER A 15 -6.08 -32.70 29.67
CA SER A 15 -6.12 -33.82 28.72
C SER A 15 -7.51 -34.47 28.65
N ALA A 16 -8.28 -34.46 29.74
CA ALA A 16 -9.61 -35.06 29.81
C ALA A 16 -10.69 -34.22 29.10
N ASP A 17 -10.59 -32.89 29.15
CA ASP A 17 -11.45 -31.97 28.42
C ASP A 17 -10.64 -30.79 27.86
N VAL A 18 -10.33 -30.85 26.56
CA VAL A 18 -9.56 -29.81 25.86
C VAL A 18 -10.27 -28.45 25.82
N ASN A 19 -11.57 -28.39 26.08
CA ASN A 19 -12.35 -27.14 26.10
C ASN A 19 -12.66 -26.66 27.52
N ILE A 20 -12.08 -27.28 28.55
CA ILE A 20 -12.40 -26.98 29.96
C ILE A 20 -12.12 -25.53 30.37
N CYS A 21 -11.23 -24.85 29.65
CA CYS A 21 -10.86 -23.45 29.85
C CYS A 21 -11.54 -22.46 28.89
N GLY A 22 -12.34 -22.94 27.94
CA GLY A 22 -12.92 -22.13 26.88
C GLY A 22 -11.89 -21.60 25.88
N SER A 23 -12.34 -20.74 24.97
CA SER A 23 -11.48 -20.13 23.95
C SER A 23 -10.53 -19.08 24.52
N ASN A 24 -9.38 -18.90 23.87
CA ASN A 24 -8.36 -17.90 24.23
C ASN A 24 -7.74 -18.09 25.63
N ALA A 25 -7.63 -19.35 26.07
CA ALA A 25 -7.04 -19.71 27.35
C ALA A 25 -6.16 -20.97 27.22
N ASN A 26 -5.09 -21.01 28.00
CA ASN A 26 -4.28 -22.19 28.24
C ASN A 26 -4.80 -22.92 29.49
N CYS A 27 -4.94 -24.24 29.39
CA CYS A 27 -5.19 -25.10 30.54
C CYS A 27 -3.85 -25.55 31.15
N ILE A 28 -3.73 -25.46 32.48
CA ILE A 28 -2.58 -25.90 33.24
C ILE A 28 -3.06 -26.91 34.29
N ASN A 29 -2.66 -28.17 34.13
CA ASN A 29 -2.96 -29.21 35.10
C ASN A 29 -2.16 -29.01 36.40
N THR A 30 -2.78 -29.25 37.54
CA THR A 30 -2.17 -29.13 38.86
C THR A 30 -2.57 -30.32 39.75
N ASN A 31 -1.78 -30.66 40.76
CA ASN A 31 -2.14 -31.82 41.59
C ASN A 31 -3.47 -31.59 42.33
N GLY A 32 -4.49 -32.37 41.98
CA GLY A 32 -5.85 -32.32 42.51
C GLY A 32 -6.76 -31.26 41.88
N SER A 33 -6.33 -30.57 40.81
CA SER A 33 -7.14 -29.56 40.11
C SER A 33 -6.53 -29.08 38.80
N TYR A 34 -7.10 -28.05 38.18
CA TYR A 34 -6.52 -27.34 37.04
C TYR A 34 -6.73 -25.84 37.16
N TYR A 35 -5.94 -25.06 36.43
CA TYR A 35 -6.13 -23.62 36.30
C TYR A 35 -6.07 -23.17 34.85
N CYS A 36 -7.00 -22.27 34.49
CA CYS A 36 -7.09 -21.65 33.18
C CYS A 36 -6.43 -20.26 33.17
N SER A 37 -5.44 -20.07 32.30
CA SER A 37 -4.73 -18.81 32.10
C SER A 37 -5.10 -18.23 30.73
N CYS A 38 -5.60 -16.99 30.68
CA CYS A 38 -5.93 -16.35 29.40
C CYS A 38 -4.69 -16.14 28.53
N HIS A 39 -4.86 -16.23 27.21
CA HIS A 39 -3.84 -15.87 26.24
C HIS A 39 -3.43 -14.40 26.41
N SER A 40 -2.23 -14.05 25.94
CA SER A 40 -1.80 -12.66 25.83
C SER A 40 -2.84 -11.87 25.03
N SER A 41 -3.17 -10.65 25.48
CA SER A 41 -4.26 -9.78 25.01
C SER A 41 -5.69 -10.14 25.44
N PHE A 42 -5.85 -11.11 26.34
CA PHE A 42 -7.14 -11.44 26.94
C PHE A 42 -7.09 -11.29 28.47
N THR A 43 -8.22 -10.90 29.06
CA THR A 43 -8.38 -10.77 30.51
C THR A 43 -9.51 -11.68 31.01
N ARG A 44 -9.42 -12.08 32.27
CA ARG A 44 -10.38 -13.00 32.86
C ARG A 44 -11.66 -12.25 33.24
N SER A 45 -12.79 -12.69 32.68
CA SER A 45 -14.13 -12.25 33.06
C SER A 45 -14.94 -13.48 33.49
N GLY A 46 -14.98 -13.73 34.81
CA GLY A 46 -15.57 -14.94 35.37
C GLY A 46 -14.81 -16.21 34.95
N LYS A 47 -15.47 -17.07 34.17
CA LYS A 47 -14.89 -18.31 33.61
C LYS A 47 -14.36 -18.15 32.19
N GLU A 48 -14.59 -17.01 31.55
CA GLU A 48 -14.21 -16.77 30.16
C GLU A 48 -13.01 -15.81 30.07
N CYS A 49 -12.26 -15.94 28.97
CA CYS A 49 -11.23 -15.00 28.59
C CYS A 49 -11.80 -14.05 27.55
N VAL A 50 -11.97 -12.80 27.96
CA VAL A 50 -12.50 -11.73 27.11
C VAL A 50 -11.35 -10.89 26.57
N ASP A 51 -11.53 -10.41 25.35
CA ASP A 51 -10.59 -9.55 24.68
C ASP A 51 -10.28 -8.28 25.51
N ILE A 52 -9.02 -7.88 25.57
CA ILE A 52 -8.62 -6.60 26.16
C ILE A 52 -8.81 -5.53 25.09
N ASP A 53 -9.76 -4.63 25.28
CA ASP A 53 -9.87 -3.46 24.41
C ASP A 53 -8.74 -2.47 24.70
N GLU A 54 -7.65 -2.53 23.92
CA GLU A 54 -6.50 -1.66 24.13
C GLU A 54 -6.80 -0.18 23.82
N CYS A 55 -7.84 0.08 23.02
CA CYS A 55 -8.31 1.42 22.71
C CYS A 55 -8.97 2.06 23.92
N THR A 56 -9.87 1.33 24.59
CA THR A 56 -10.54 1.78 25.82
C THR A 56 -9.58 1.78 27.02
N ALA A 57 -8.68 0.80 27.10
CA ALA A 57 -7.67 0.74 28.15
C ALA A 57 -6.56 1.80 28.01
N GLY A 58 -6.44 2.43 26.83
CA GLY A 58 -5.45 3.48 26.57
C GLY A 58 -4.01 2.97 26.52
N VAL A 59 -3.81 1.67 26.24
CA VAL A 59 -2.50 1.01 26.18
C VAL A 59 -1.99 0.82 24.74
N HIS A 60 -2.76 1.25 23.75
CA HIS A 60 -2.39 1.24 22.34
C HIS A 60 -1.26 2.23 22.00
N ILE A 61 -0.52 1.96 20.92
CA ILE A 61 0.56 2.84 20.42
C ILE A 61 0.15 3.77 19.27
N CYS A 62 -1.13 3.81 18.90
CA CYS A 62 -1.60 4.67 17.80
C CYS A 62 -1.20 6.15 18.01
N LEU A 63 -0.85 6.83 16.91
CA LEU A 63 -0.42 8.22 16.93
C LEU A 63 -1.51 9.14 17.49
N ARG A 64 -1.17 9.85 18.57
CA ARG A 64 -2.09 10.80 19.21
C ARG A 64 -2.44 11.94 18.25
N GLY A 65 -3.73 12.25 18.17
CA GLY A 65 -4.28 13.38 17.38
C GLY A 65 -4.38 13.15 15.88
N THR A 66 -3.62 12.21 15.30
CA THR A 66 -3.59 11.97 13.86
C THR A 66 -3.98 10.55 13.44
N ALA A 67 -4.18 9.64 14.40
CA ALA A 67 -4.74 8.31 14.17
C ALA A 67 -5.84 7.97 15.17
N THR A 68 -6.73 7.06 14.75
CA THR A 68 -7.80 6.47 15.56
C THR A 68 -7.45 5.00 15.84
N CYS A 69 -7.63 4.58 17.08
CA CYS A 69 -7.52 3.18 17.50
C CYS A 69 -8.81 2.44 17.21
N ILE A 70 -8.71 1.23 16.66
CA ILE A 70 -9.84 0.32 16.39
C ILE A 70 -9.52 -1.02 17.05
N ASN A 71 -10.32 -1.40 18.05
CA ASN A 71 -10.15 -2.68 18.74
C ASN A 71 -10.49 -3.86 17.82
N THR A 72 -9.77 -4.96 17.99
CA THR A 72 -9.97 -6.22 17.27
C THR A 72 -9.79 -7.40 18.22
N ILE A 73 -10.39 -8.56 17.95
CA ILE A 73 -10.20 -9.71 18.85
C ILE A 73 -8.73 -10.12 18.85
N GLY A 74 -8.10 -10.03 20.01
CA GLY A 74 -6.71 -10.36 20.26
C GLY A 74 -5.71 -9.25 19.92
N SER A 75 -6.15 -8.05 19.53
CA SER A 75 -5.26 -6.95 19.17
C SER A 75 -5.98 -5.62 18.89
N TYR A 76 -5.27 -4.65 18.30
CA TYR A 76 -5.86 -3.41 17.79
C TYR A 76 -5.17 -2.95 16.49
N ASN A 77 -5.92 -2.19 15.71
CA ASN A 77 -5.43 -1.48 14.54
C ASN A 77 -5.40 0.03 14.77
N CYS A 78 -4.46 0.70 14.11
CA CYS A 78 -4.38 2.15 14.08
C CYS A 78 -4.63 2.62 12.65
N THR A 79 -5.58 3.54 12.49
CA THR A 79 -5.91 4.10 11.17
C THR A 79 -5.71 5.60 11.22
N CYS A 80 -4.98 6.16 10.26
CA CYS A 80 -4.83 7.62 10.18
C CYS A 80 -6.19 8.30 10.03
N ASN A 81 -6.35 9.45 10.68
CA ASN A 81 -7.57 10.24 10.62
C ASN A 81 -7.82 10.75 9.20
N LEU A 82 -9.07 11.16 8.91
CA LEU A 82 -9.45 11.68 7.59
C LEU A 82 -8.47 12.77 7.10
N GLY A 83 -7.97 12.62 5.88
CA GLY A 83 -6.99 13.53 5.27
C GLY A 83 -5.53 13.20 5.55
N TYR A 84 -5.25 12.22 6.42
CA TYR A 84 -3.91 11.72 6.70
C TYR A 84 -3.69 10.35 6.08
N VAL A 85 -2.45 10.06 5.71
CA VAL A 85 -2.01 8.76 5.21
C VAL A 85 -0.80 8.26 6.01
N GLY A 86 -0.66 6.94 6.13
CA GLY A 86 0.42 6.29 6.85
C GLY A 86 -0.02 5.01 7.56
N ASP A 87 0.75 4.57 8.56
CA ASP A 87 0.55 3.30 9.27
C ASP A 87 -0.26 3.45 10.58
N GLY A 88 -0.63 4.67 10.95
CA GLY A 88 -1.36 4.96 12.19
C GLY A 88 -0.56 4.81 13.49
N ARG A 89 0.65 4.25 13.45
CA ARG A 89 1.49 3.91 14.62
C ARG A 89 2.73 4.79 14.71
N THR A 90 3.45 4.94 13.60
CA THR A 90 4.68 5.73 13.52
C THR A 90 4.54 6.94 12.61
N SER A 91 3.61 6.91 11.65
CA SER A 91 3.44 7.97 10.67
C SER A 91 1.96 8.18 10.30
N CYS A 92 1.52 9.43 10.43
CA CYS A 92 0.32 9.96 9.76
C CYS A 92 0.65 11.39 9.30
N TYR A 93 0.58 11.64 7.99
CA TYR A 93 0.85 12.96 7.43
C TYR A 93 -0.22 13.32 6.39
N VAL A 94 -0.43 14.62 6.18
CA VAL A 94 -1.33 15.11 5.13
C VAL A 94 -0.74 14.77 3.78
N GLN A 95 -1.44 13.96 2.99
CA GLN A 95 -1.03 13.66 1.62
C GLN A 95 -1.17 14.94 0.78
N SER A 96 -0.12 15.31 0.04
CA SER A 96 -0.15 16.49 -0.82
C SER A 96 -1.22 16.34 -1.91
N ALA A 97 -1.90 17.43 -2.27
CA ALA A 97 -3.12 17.43 -3.07
C ALA A 97 -2.99 16.66 -4.41
N GLU A 98 -1.86 16.80 -5.08
CA GLU A 98 -1.50 16.11 -6.33
C GLU A 98 -1.41 14.58 -6.19
N CYS A 99 -1.22 14.08 -4.98
CA CYS A 99 -1.16 12.66 -4.67
C CYS A 99 -2.54 12.09 -4.28
N GLN A 100 -3.51 12.93 -3.87
CA GLN A 100 -4.77 12.44 -3.32
C GLN A 100 -5.67 11.75 -4.33
N ASN A 101 -5.79 12.29 -5.55
CA ASN A 101 -6.63 11.70 -6.60
C ASN A 101 -6.11 12.01 -8.01
N PRO A 102 -4.89 11.57 -8.38
CA PRO A 102 -4.40 11.73 -9.75
C PRO A 102 -5.21 10.87 -10.72
N ALA A 103 -5.46 11.39 -11.92
CA ALA A 103 -6.08 10.63 -12.99
C ALA A 103 -5.21 9.43 -13.40
N SER A 104 -5.82 8.30 -13.70
CA SER A 104 -5.11 7.05 -13.93
C SER A 104 -4.93 6.76 -15.42
N LEU A 105 -3.69 6.59 -15.86
CA LEU A 105 -3.31 6.05 -17.16
C LEU A 105 -3.17 4.54 -17.01
N THR A 106 -4.11 3.79 -17.55
CA THR A 106 -4.24 2.32 -17.33
C THR A 106 -4.23 1.49 -18.59
N GLU A 107 -4.26 2.13 -19.75
CA GLU A 107 -4.54 1.48 -21.02
C GLU A 107 -3.40 0.53 -21.41
N ALA A 108 -3.74 -0.73 -21.73
CA ALA A 108 -2.76 -1.75 -22.13
C ALA A 108 -1.97 -1.37 -23.40
N ASN A 109 -2.55 -0.50 -24.24
CA ASN A 109 -1.87 0.03 -25.42
C ASN A 109 -0.76 1.05 -25.08
N ARG A 110 -0.58 1.43 -23.80
CA ARG A 110 0.58 2.19 -23.30
C ARG A 110 1.73 1.29 -22.85
N LYS A 111 1.69 -0.02 -23.10
CA LYS A 111 2.79 -0.95 -22.79
C LYS A 111 3.84 -0.98 -23.92
N GLU A 112 5.10 -1.24 -23.58
CA GLU A 112 6.21 -1.28 -24.55
C GLU A 112 5.93 -2.25 -25.69
N THR A 113 5.41 -3.43 -25.38
CA THR A 113 5.17 -4.50 -26.36
C THR A 113 4.00 -4.22 -27.30
N PHE A 114 3.24 -3.13 -27.11
CA PHE A 114 2.09 -2.84 -27.93
C PHE A 114 2.50 -2.21 -29.28
N THR A 115 2.24 -2.95 -30.35
CA THR A 115 2.38 -2.52 -31.75
C THR A 115 1.02 -2.64 -32.43
N GLY A 116 0.20 -1.59 -32.35
CA GLY A 116 -1.17 -1.60 -32.86
C GLY A 116 -1.64 -0.21 -33.28
N VAL A 117 -2.93 0.08 -33.09
CA VAL A 117 -3.53 1.38 -33.43
C VAL A 117 -2.73 2.52 -32.80
N LEU A 118 -2.41 3.52 -33.61
CA LEU A 118 -1.64 4.68 -33.20
C LEU A 118 -2.57 5.74 -32.60
N LEU A 119 -2.22 6.19 -31.41
CA LEU A 119 -2.91 7.16 -30.57
C LEU A 119 -1.92 8.26 -30.15
N CYS A 120 -2.46 9.34 -29.60
CA CYS A 120 -1.67 10.45 -29.06
C CYS A 120 -2.31 11.05 -27.81
N ASP A 121 -1.51 11.85 -27.11
CA ASP A 121 -1.87 12.53 -25.86
C ASP A 121 -1.92 14.07 -26.04
N ASN A 122 -2.16 14.58 -27.26
CA ASN A 122 -2.17 16.03 -27.53
C ASN A 122 -3.25 16.79 -26.72
N SER A 123 -4.35 16.12 -26.37
CA SER A 123 -5.44 16.62 -25.53
C SER A 123 -5.40 16.10 -24.09
N LEU A 124 -4.32 15.43 -23.67
CA LEU A 124 -4.22 14.87 -22.32
C LEU A 124 -3.92 15.97 -21.29
N GLY A 125 -4.85 16.21 -20.36
CA GLY A 125 -4.70 17.21 -19.31
C GLY A 125 -5.30 18.58 -19.67
N PRO A 126 -5.01 19.65 -18.90
CA PRO A 126 -4.08 19.72 -17.77
C PRO A 126 -4.58 18.98 -16.53
N ASN A 127 -3.80 18.03 -16.00
CA ASN A 127 -4.08 17.37 -14.72
C ASN A 127 -2.84 16.65 -14.16
N TRP A 128 -2.91 16.21 -12.90
CA TRP A 128 -2.00 15.21 -12.35
C TRP A 128 -2.42 13.80 -12.78
N PHE A 129 -1.49 13.06 -13.34
CA PHE A 129 -1.70 11.69 -13.81
C PHE A 129 -0.75 10.72 -13.11
N ARG A 130 -1.15 9.46 -12.99
CA ARG A 130 -0.28 8.34 -12.60
C ARG A 130 -0.45 7.17 -13.55
N PHE A 131 0.63 6.42 -13.76
CA PHE A 131 0.56 5.13 -14.44
C PHE A 131 0.13 4.04 -13.44
N GLN A 132 -0.83 3.21 -13.85
CA GLN A 132 -1.29 2.04 -13.10
C GLN A 132 -1.72 0.91 -14.05
N GLY A 133 -1.92 -0.29 -13.51
CA GLY A 133 -2.48 -1.41 -14.26
C GLY A 133 -1.61 -1.83 -15.44
N ALA A 134 -2.23 -2.05 -16.60
CA ALA A 134 -1.54 -2.56 -17.79
C ALA A 134 -0.57 -1.57 -18.43
N ALA A 135 -0.69 -0.28 -18.11
CA ALA A 135 0.23 0.77 -18.54
C ALA A 135 1.51 0.86 -17.68
N GLY A 136 1.69 -0.02 -16.70
CA GLY A 136 2.83 0.01 -15.78
C GLY A 136 2.58 0.89 -14.54
N ASN A 137 3.64 1.19 -13.78
CA ASN A 137 3.53 1.90 -12.49
C ASN A 137 4.24 3.26 -12.46
N LYS A 138 5.00 3.61 -13.51
CA LYS A 138 5.70 4.90 -13.65
C LYS A 138 6.00 5.20 -15.11
N MET A 139 6.37 6.42 -15.46
CA MET A 139 6.86 6.74 -16.79
C MET A 139 8.20 6.04 -17.02
N ALA A 140 8.52 5.62 -18.24
CA ALA A 140 9.86 5.08 -18.47
C ALA A 140 10.94 6.14 -18.25
N ALA A 141 12.07 5.72 -17.67
CA ALA A 141 13.24 6.57 -17.44
C ALA A 141 14.34 6.35 -18.48
N THR A 142 14.07 5.55 -19.50
CA THR A 142 15.00 5.20 -20.58
C THR A 142 14.32 5.39 -21.91
N CYS A 143 15.13 5.70 -22.93
CA CYS A 143 14.65 5.86 -24.28
C CYS A 143 13.89 4.62 -24.76
N VAL A 144 12.69 4.86 -25.28
CA VAL A 144 11.83 3.81 -25.84
C VAL A 144 11.87 3.88 -27.35
N PRO A 145 11.94 2.76 -28.07
CA PRO A 145 11.91 2.76 -29.53
C PRO A 145 10.65 3.43 -30.09
N THR A 146 10.77 3.96 -31.32
CA THR A 146 9.62 4.44 -32.09
C THR A 146 8.65 3.30 -32.41
N TYR A 147 7.39 3.63 -32.71
CA TYR A 147 6.34 2.64 -33.00
C TYR A 147 6.15 1.60 -31.89
N ARG A 148 6.16 2.07 -30.64
CA ARG A 148 5.80 1.30 -29.45
C ARG A 148 4.73 2.07 -28.68
N CYS A 149 4.06 1.43 -27.73
CA CYS A 149 3.10 2.08 -26.83
C CYS A 149 1.93 2.75 -27.58
N GLY A 150 1.61 2.22 -28.76
CA GLY A 150 0.51 2.68 -29.59
C GLY A 150 0.70 4.11 -30.06
N THR A 151 1.93 4.50 -30.43
CA THR A 151 2.20 5.83 -30.98
C THR A 151 3.41 5.84 -31.90
N HIS A 152 3.59 6.92 -32.67
CA HIS A 152 4.77 7.10 -33.52
C HIS A 152 5.99 7.50 -32.67
N ALA A 153 5.82 8.51 -31.81
CA ALA A 153 6.83 9.09 -30.94
C ALA A 153 6.55 8.77 -29.47
N THR A 154 7.35 7.89 -28.89
CA THR A 154 7.20 7.46 -27.50
C THR A 154 7.85 8.45 -26.56
N GLY A 155 7.07 8.96 -25.61
CA GLY A 155 7.49 9.90 -24.58
C GLY A 155 8.02 9.16 -23.35
N TRP A 156 9.22 9.52 -22.91
CA TRP A 156 9.90 8.96 -21.74
C TRP A 156 10.54 10.07 -20.92
N LEU A 157 10.68 9.83 -19.62
CA LEU A 157 11.28 10.76 -18.68
C LEU A 157 12.80 10.80 -18.88
N ASN A 158 13.34 11.95 -19.27
CA ASN A 158 14.77 12.14 -19.41
C ASN A 158 15.42 12.38 -18.03
N GLY A 159 15.80 11.30 -17.39
CA GLY A 159 16.47 11.29 -16.09
C GLY A 159 15.78 10.38 -15.08
N VAL A 160 16.15 10.55 -13.81
CA VAL A 160 15.60 9.75 -12.71
C VAL A 160 14.30 10.34 -12.17
N HIS A 161 13.45 9.49 -11.63
CA HIS A 161 12.28 9.93 -10.88
C HIS A 161 12.73 10.52 -9.53
N PRO A 162 12.03 11.53 -8.99
CA PRO A 162 12.41 12.16 -7.71
C PRO A 162 12.27 11.20 -6.52
N THR A 163 13.02 11.48 -5.47
CA THR A 163 12.80 10.98 -4.11
C THR A 163 11.61 11.70 -3.46
N VAL A 164 11.10 11.15 -2.36
CA VAL A 164 10.00 11.77 -1.60
C VAL A 164 10.42 13.14 -1.04
N SER A 165 11.66 13.28 -0.60
CA SER A 165 12.21 14.51 -0.01
C SER A 165 12.41 15.65 -1.02
N GLU A 166 12.59 15.32 -2.31
CA GLU A 166 12.73 16.34 -3.35
C GLU A 166 11.42 17.11 -3.62
N GLY A 167 10.27 16.56 -3.24
CA GLY A 167 8.97 17.19 -3.48
C GLY A 167 8.59 17.23 -4.96
N ILE A 168 8.03 18.36 -5.42
CA ILE A 168 7.72 18.59 -6.82
C ILE A 168 8.98 19.05 -7.54
N VAL A 169 9.40 18.31 -8.57
CA VAL A 169 10.54 18.67 -9.42
C VAL A 169 10.10 18.84 -10.86
N THR A 170 10.79 19.72 -11.59
CA THR A 170 10.64 19.82 -13.04
C THR A 170 11.52 18.77 -13.71
N ARG A 171 10.94 17.98 -14.62
CA ARG A 171 11.68 17.00 -15.44
C ARG A 171 11.32 17.18 -16.91
N GLN A 172 12.29 16.88 -17.77
CA GLN A 172 12.06 16.86 -19.20
C GLN A 172 11.51 15.49 -19.61
N VAL A 173 10.43 15.49 -20.39
CA VAL A 173 9.99 14.32 -21.15
C VAL A 173 10.53 14.48 -22.56
N CYS A 174 11.27 13.48 -23.01
CA CYS A 174 11.80 13.38 -24.36
C CYS A 174 10.91 12.46 -25.19
N PHE A 175 10.73 12.77 -26.46
CA PHE A 175 10.04 11.91 -27.41
C PHE A 175 11.01 11.42 -28.48
N ASN A 176 11.04 10.10 -28.65
CA ASN A 176 11.87 9.47 -29.65
C ASN A 176 11.25 9.65 -31.05
N TRP A 177 12.04 10.08 -32.02
CA TRP A 177 11.65 10.21 -33.43
C TRP A 177 12.81 9.80 -34.34
N SER A 178 12.54 9.65 -35.64
CA SER A 178 13.57 9.43 -36.66
C SER A 178 14.66 10.49 -36.58
N GLY A 179 15.80 10.14 -35.95
CA GLY A 179 16.91 11.06 -35.66
C GLY A 179 17.43 11.01 -34.22
N GLY A 180 16.69 10.46 -33.25
CA GLY A 180 17.21 10.25 -31.90
C GLY A 180 16.16 10.15 -30.79
N CYS A 181 16.63 9.83 -29.59
CA CYS A 181 15.79 9.58 -28.41
C CYS A 181 15.09 10.82 -27.84
N CYS A 182 15.55 12.03 -28.16
CA CYS A 182 15.00 13.29 -27.65
C CYS A 182 14.94 14.34 -28.75
N VAL A 183 14.20 14.05 -29.82
CA VAL A 183 13.99 15.01 -30.90
C VAL A 183 13.02 16.10 -30.47
N TRP A 184 11.97 15.72 -29.74
CA TRP A 184 11.01 16.65 -29.14
C TRP A 184 11.03 16.53 -27.63
N SER A 185 10.70 17.61 -26.95
CA SER A 185 10.61 17.58 -25.49
C SER A 185 9.62 18.58 -24.93
N ILE A 186 9.16 18.29 -23.71
CA ILE A 186 8.37 19.19 -22.88
C ILE A 186 8.83 19.04 -21.43
N ASN A 187 8.81 20.12 -20.67
CA ASN A 187 9.03 20.06 -19.24
C ASN A 187 7.70 19.82 -18.51
N ILE A 188 7.70 18.87 -17.59
CA ILE A 188 6.56 18.55 -16.74
C ILE A 188 6.97 18.64 -15.27
N GLN A 189 5.98 18.75 -14.39
CA GLN A 189 6.20 18.57 -12.95
C GLN A 189 6.03 17.10 -12.59
N VAL A 190 6.89 16.59 -11.71
CA VAL A 190 6.87 15.20 -11.25
C VAL A 190 7.00 15.19 -9.74
N ARG A 191 6.22 14.34 -9.08
CA ARG A 191 6.32 14.12 -7.63
C ARG A 191 6.31 12.64 -7.30
N ASN A 192 7.09 12.28 -6.28
CA ASN A 192 7.02 10.97 -5.64
C ASN A 192 6.06 11.02 -4.44
N CYS A 193 4.96 10.30 -4.53
CA CYS A 193 3.89 10.25 -3.53
C CYS A 193 4.07 9.10 -2.53
N ASN A 194 5.32 8.72 -2.27
CA ASN A 194 5.70 7.63 -1.37
C ASN A 194 5.13 6.26 -1.80
N GLY A 195 5.68 5.72 -2.89
CA GLY A 195 5.33 4.41 -3.43
C GLY A 195 4.74 4.45 -4.85
N TYR A 196 4.42 5.64 -5.37
CA TYR A 196 4.06 5.86 -6.76
C TYR A 196 4.42 7.28 -7.18
N PHE A 197 4.42 7.52 -8.49
CA PHE A 197 4.76 8.81 -9.08
C PHE A 197 3.55 9.45 -9.75
N VAL A 198 3.46 10.77 -9.65
CA VAL A 198 2.48 11.59 -10.34
C VAL A 198 3.18 12.59 -11.27
N TYR A 199 2.54 12.87 -12.39
CA TYR A 199 3.05 13.69 -13.49
C TYR A 199 2.01 14.75 -13.83
N TYR A 200 2.36 16.02 -13.76
CA TYR A 200 1.49 17.09 -14.23
C TYR A 200 1.66 17.23 -15.74
N ILE A 201 0.63 16.83 -16.49
CA ILE A 201 0.65 16.80 -17.96
C ILE A 201 -0.40 17.77 -18.47
N SER A 202 -0.03 18.60 -19.46
CA SER A 202 -0.87 19.64 -20.08
C SER A 202 -0.88 19.52 -21.62
N GLY A 203 -0.88 18.29 -22.13
CA GLY A 203 -0.71 17.95 -23.53
C GLY A 203 0.74 17.70 -23.93
N THR A 204 0.95 17.38 -25.20
CA THR A 204 2.27 17.15 -25.81
C THR A 204 2.80 18.43 -26.49
N PRO A 205 4.10 18.51 -26.85
CA PRO A 205 4.62 19.61 -27.67
C PRO A 205 3.71 19.96 -28.88
N PRO A 206 3.41 21.25 -29.13
CA PRO A 206 2.36 21.69 -30.07
C PRO A 206 2.74 21.56 -31.57
N VAL A 207 3.80 20.83 -31.89
CA VAL A 207 4.42 20.80 -33.23
C VAL A 207 3.91 19.67 -34.13
N HIS A 208 3.02 18.80 -33.65
CA HIS A 208 2.54 17.64 -34.41
C HIS A 208 1.08 17.29 -34.14
N PRO A 209 0.27 17.04 -35.20
CA PRO A 209 -1.18 16.91 -35.05
C PRO A 209 -1.62 15.72 -34.20
N CYS A 210 -0.90 14.59 -34.15
CA CYS A 210 -1.20 13.45 -33.25
C CYS A 210 -0.11 12.34 -33.35
N HIS A 211 1.12 12.61 -32.90
CA HIS A 211 2.21 11.63 -33.01
C HIS A 211 2.88 11.25 -31.69
N LEU A 212 2.59 11.96 -30.61
CA LEU A 212 3.30 11.86 -29.35
C LEU A 212 2.41 11.27 -28.27
N ARG A 213 2.97 10.37 -27.45
CA ARG A 213 2.24 9.73 -26.36
C ARG A 213 3.16 9.38 -25.20
N TYR A 214 2.70 9.56 -23.96
CA TYR A 214 3.44 9.22 -22.75
C TYR A 214 3.38 7.71 -22.49
N TYR A 215 4.55 7.12 -22.25
CA TYR A 215 4.73 5.69 -22.00
C TYR A 215 4.95 5.38 -20.53
N GLY A 216 4.32 4.31 -20.03
CA GLY A 216 4.53 3.80 -18.69
C GLY A 216 5.30 2.47 -18.66
N ALA A 217 6.33 2.41 -17.84
CA ALA A 217 7.10 1.22 -17.52
C ALA A 217 6.59 0.56 -16.23
N GLY A 218 6.69 -0.76 -16.17
CA GLY A 218 6.25 -1.58 -15.04
C GLY A 218 6.44 -3.05 -15.31
#